data_AF-A0A3B9BZ62-F1
#
_entry.id   AF-A0A3B9BZ62-F1
#
_cell.length_a   1.000
_cell.length_b   1.000
_cell.length_c   1.000
_cell.angle_alpha   90.00
_cell.angle_beta   90.00
_cell.angle_gamma   90.00
#
_symmetry.space_group_name_H-M   'P 1'
#
loop_
_entity.id
_entity.type
_entity.pdbx_description
1 polymer ?
#
loop_
_entity_poly.entity_id
_entity_poly.type
_entity_poly.pdbx_seq_one_letter_code
_entity_poly.pdbx_strand_id
1 'polypeptide(L)'
;MKKAIQNQDFRLAVNLLYRKTIYLLDQKNQVVYEEDKSNWAYVQELIGKPTERTFSTLTRYFDYIWYGSYPLNHGEFKNIHDQFKQFETDLA
;
A
#
# COMPACT_ATOMS: atom_id res chain seq x y z
N MET A 1 -3.99 -31.33 -8.48
CA MET A 1 -5.11 -30.46 -8.89
C MET A 1 -4.69 -29.02 -8.60
N LYS A 2 -3.96 -28.37 -9.51
CA LYS A 2 -4.54 -27.47 -10.53
C LYS A 2 -5.57 -26.50 -9.94
N LYS A 3 -5.13 -25.51 -9.17
CA LYS A 3 -5.88 -24.26 -8.90
C LYS A 3 -5.06 -23.17 -8.17
N ALA A 4 -3.75 -23.10 -8.41
CA ALA A 4 -2.92 -22.04 -7.82
C ALA A 4 -2.39 -21.02 -8.85
N ILE A 5 -2.66 -21.18 -10.16
CA ILE A 5 -1.92 -20.49 -11.24
C ILE A 5 -2.75 -19.39 -11.93
N GLN A 6 -3.72 -18.77 -11.24
CA GLN A 6 -4.53 -17.71 -11.88
C GLN A 6 -4.68 -16.40 -11.07
N ASN A 7 -4.15 -16.30 -9.85
CA ASN A 7 -4.28 -15.10 -9.00
C ASN A 7 -2.93 -14.40 -8.68
N GLN A 8 -1.85 -14.71 -9.40
CA GLN A 8 -0.55 -14.92 -8.73
C GLN A 8 0.45 -13.77 -8.56
N ASP A 9 0.32 -12.59 -9.17
CA ASP A 9 1.32 -11.52 -8.95
C ASP A 9 0.77 -10.16 -8.50
N PHE A 10 -0.54 -9.90 -8.60
CA PHE A 10 -1.07 -8.58 -8.21
C PHE A 10 -0.99 -8.32 -6.71
N ARG A 11 -1.29 -9.34 -5.90
CA ARG A 11 -1.17 -9.24 -4.44
C ARG A 11 0.28 -8.99 -4.01
N LEU A 12 1.23 -9.64 -4.69
CA LEU A 12 2.66 -9.42 -4.46
C LEU A 12 3.09 -8.02 -4.91
N ALA A 13 2.64 -7.58 -6.09
CA ALA A 13 2.92 -6.25 -6.62
C ALA A 13 2.38 -5.15 -5.68
N VAL A 14 1.16 -5.30 -5.17
CA VAL A 14 0.58 -4.37 -4.18
C VAL A 14 1.40 -4.35 -2.88
N ASN A 15 1.94 -5.49 -2.44
CA ASN A 15 2.83 -5.55 -1.28
C ASN A 15 4.13 -4.77 -1.50
N LEU A 16 4.76 -4.96 -2.66
CA LEU A 16 5.98 -4.23 -3.01
C LEU A 16 5.73 -2.71 -3.10
N LEU A 17 4.63 -2.30 -3.73
CA LEU A 17 4.22 -0.88 -3.81
C LEU A 17 4.01 -0.28 -2.41
N TYR A 18 3.32 -1.01 -1.53
CA TYR A 18 3.05 -0.54 -0.17
C TYR A 18 4.34 -0.39 0.65
N ARG A 19 5.23 -1.38 0.62
CA ARG A 19 6.54 -1.30 1.30
C ARG A 19 7.40 -0.16 0.76
N LYS A 20 7.43 0.02 -0.56
CA LYS A 20 8.14 1.15 -1.20
C LYS A 20 7.57 2.49 -0.72
N THR A 21 6.26 2.60 -0.61
CA THR A 21 5.59 3.82 -0.13
C THR A 21 5.98 4.16 1.31
N ILE A 22 6.01 3.17 2.20
CA ILE A 22 6.48 3.37 3.58
C ILE A 22 7.94 3.84 3.59
N TYR A 23 8.80 3.20 2.79
CA TYR A 23 10.20 3.60 2.69
C TYR A 23 10.36 5.05 2.20
N LEU A 24 9.56 5.49 1.22
CA LEU A 24 9.58 6.89 0.76
C LEU A 24 9.11 7.87 1.84
N LEU A 25 8.10 7.51 2.62
CA LEU A 25 7.64 8.31 3.76
C LEU A 25 8.72 8.42 4.84
N ASP A 26 9.43 7.32 5.11
CA ASP A 26 10.56 7.25 6.04
C ASP A 26 11.72 8.15 5.57
N GLN A 27 12.10 8.06 4.29
CA GLN A 27 13.10 8.96 3.69
C GLN A 27 12.73 10.44 3.78
N LYS A 28 11.44 10.77 3.82
CA LYS A 28 10.92 12.14 3.99
C LYS A 28 10.69 12.50 5.47
N ASN A 29 11.11 11.66 6.42
CA ASN A 29 10.89 11.80 7.87
C ASN A 29 9.41 11.98 8.25
N GLN A 30 8.49 11.45 7.43
CA GLN A 30 7.06 11.51 7.72
C GLN A 30 6.59 10.36 8.60
N VAL A 31 7.28 9.23 8.55
CA VAL A 31 7.10 8.08 9.43
C VAL A 31 8.47 7.52 9.83
N VAL A 32 8.51 6.61 10.80
CA VAL A 32 9.70 5.82 11.13
C VAL A 32 9.46 4.36 10.79
N TYR A 33 10.24 3.81 9.86
CA TYR A 33 10.14 2.39 9.49
C TYR A 33 10.59 1.46 10.63
N GLU A 34 9.73 0.51 10.98
CA GLU A 34 9.98 -0.52 11.99
C GLU A 34 9.34 -1.86 11.56
N GLU A 35 10.03 -2.98 11.77
CA GLU A 35 9.61 -4.31 11.25
C GLU A 35 8.32 -4.82 11.92
N ASP A 36 8.15 -4.58 13.22
CA ASP A 36 6.99 -5.04 14.00
C ASP A 36 5.84 -4.01 14.02
N LYS A 37 5.98 -2.90 13.29
CA LYS A 37 4.98 -1.82 13.29
C LYS A 37 3.81 -2.19 12.37
N SER A 38 2.60 -2.02 12.90
CA SER A 38 1.38 -2.27 12.11
C SER A 38 1.18 -1.21 11.02
N ASN A 39 0.51 -1.60 9.94
CA ASN A 39 0.15 -0.69 8.86
C ASN A 39 -0.57 0.58 9.35
N TRP A 40 -1.47 0.42 10.33
CA TRP A 40 -2.22 1.53 10.89
C TRP A 40 -1.40 2.42 11.81
N ALA A 41 -0.33 1.92 12.43
CA ALA A 41 0.59 2.76 13.19
C ALA A 41 1.29 3.79 12.27
N TYR A 42 1.68 3.40 11.06
CA TYR A 42 2.17 4.35 10.05
C TYR A 42 1.11 5.41 9.70
N VAL A 43 -0.17 5.05 9.63
CA VAL A 43 -1.25 6.02 9.42
C VAL A 43 -1.37 6.99 10.60
N GLN A 44 -1.24 6.51 11.85
CA GLN A 44 -1.28 7.36 13.04
C GLN A 44 -0.16 8.41 13.05
N GLU A 45 1.04 8.06 12.59
CA GLU A 45 2.19 8.99 12.48
C GLU A 45 1.97 10.11 11.46
N LEU A 46 1.03 9.92 10.55
CA LEU A 46 0.66 10.91 9.54
C LEU A 46 -0.49 11.82 9.97
N ILE A 47 -1.08 11.65 11.16
CA ILE A 47 -2.23 12.46 11.60
C ILE A 47 -1.92 13.97 11.52
N GLY A 48 -2.79 14.71 10.84
CA GLY A 48 -2.65 16.15 10.62
C GLY A 48 -1.70 16.53 9.48
N LYS A 49 -1.06 15.56 8.81
CA LYS A 49 -0.26 15.80 7.60
C LYS A 49 -1.14 15.72 6.35
N PRO A 50 -0.80 16.46 5.28
CA PRO A 50 -1.53 16.36 4.00
C PRO A 50 -1.61 14.94 3.42
N THR A 51 -0.64 14.08 3.77
CA THR A 51 -0.51 12.71 3.29
C THR A 51 -1.40 11.70 4.01
N GLU A 52 -1.96 12.05 5.18
CA GLU A 52 -2.76 11.17 6.04
C GLU A 52 -3.91 10.49 5.29
N ARG A 53 -4.76 11.30 4.65
CA ARG A 53 -6.01 10.82 4.04
C ARG A 53 -5.75 9.86 2.88
N THR A 54 -4.77 10.19 2.05
CA THR A 54 -4.40 9.38 0.90
C THR A 54 -3.72 8.08 1.36
N PHE A 55 -2.78 8.15 2.30
CA PHE A 55 -2.09 6.98 2.82
C PHE A 55 -3.02 6.03 3.60
N SER A 56 -3.97 6.55 4.37
CA SER A 56 -5.03 5.77 5.02
C SER A 56 -5.89 5.00 4.00
N THR A 57 -6.14 5.59 2.84
CA THR A 57 -6.89 4.94 1.76
C THR A 57 -6.07 3.82 1.12
N LEU A 58 -4.79 4.05 0.83
CA LEU A 58 -3.86 3.02 0.32
C LEU A 58 -3.70 1.85 1.32
N THR A 59 -3.62 2.16 2.61
CA THR A 59 -3.51 1.16 3.69
C THR A 59 -4.75 0.27 3.76
N ARG A 60 -5.95 0.86 3.63
CA ARG A 60 -7.20 0.07 3.55
C ARG A 60 -7.20 -0.87 2.36
N TYR A 61 -6.83 -0.39 1.16
CA TYR A 61 -6.72 -1.27 0.00
C TYR A 61 -5.74 -2.43 0.25
N PHE A 62 -4.56 -2.13 0.78
CA PHE A 62 -3.59 -3.14 1.14
C PHE A 62 -4.16 -4.18 2.11
N ASP A 63 -4.84 -3.76 3.18
CA ASP A 63 -5.42 -4.68 4.17
C ASP A 63 -6.49 -5.60 3.55
N TYR A 64 -7.36 -5.06 2.68
CA TYR A 64 -8.36 -5.87 1.97
C TYR A 64 -7.72 -6.89 1.02
N ILE A 65 -6.68 -6.51 0.31
CA ILE A 65 -6.00 -7.37 -0.68
C ILE A 65 -5.15 -8.43 0.01
N TRP A 66 -4.41 -8.02 1.05
CA TRP A 66 -3.48 -8.89 1.75
C TRP A 66 -4.20 -9.74 2.80
N TYR A 67 -4.77 -9.14 3.84
CA TYR A 67 -5.40 -9.90 4.91
C TYR A 67 -6.78 -10.44 4.50
N GLY A 68 -7.54 -9.68 3.71
CA GLY A 68 -8.85 -10.12 3.21
C GLY A 68 -8.80 -11.14 2.06
N SER A 69 -7.59 -11.41 1.52
CA SER A 69 -7.39 -12.28 0.34
C SER A 69 -8.32 -11.95 -0.83
N TYR A 70 -8.64 -10.67 -0.99
CA TYR A 70 -9.50 -10.19 -2.06
C TYR A 70 -8.84 -10.42 -3.43
N PRO A 71 -9.46 -11.17 -4.35
CA PRO A 71 -8.91 -11.39 -5.68
C PRO A 71 -9.05 -10.11 -6.51
N LEU A 72 -7.93 -9.63 -7.06
CA LEU A 72 -7.90 -8.47 -7.94
C LEU A 72 -8.02 -8.89 -9.40
N ASN A 73 -8.83 -8.16 -10.16
CA ASN A 73 -8.75 -8.18 -11.62
C ASN A 73 -7.75 -7.11 -12.12
N HIS A 74 -7.43 -7.16 -13.42
CA HIS A 74 -6.48 -6.23 -14.04
C HIS A 74 -6.88 -4.75 -13.92
N GLY A 75 -8.17 -4.43 -14.01
CA GLY A 75 -8.66 -3.05 -13.91
C GLY A 75 -8.55 -2.50 -12.49
N GLU A 76 -8.91 -3.30 -11.49
CA GLU A 76 -8.75 -2.96 -10.08
C GLU A 76 -7.27 -2.76 -9.73
N PHE A 77 -6.41 -3.71 -10.14
CA PHE A 77 -4.98 -3.60 -9.94
C PHE A 77 -4.41 -2.33 -10.57
N LYS A 78 -4.77 -2.02 -11.83
CA LYS A 78 -4.33 -0.80 -12.50
C LYS A 78 -4.73 0.45 -11.73
N ASN A 79 -5.97 0.54 -11.25
CA ASN A 79 -6.45 1.69 -10.47
C ASN A 79 -5.69 1.85 -9.15
N ILE A 80 -5.40 0.74 -8.45
CA ILE A 80 -4.63 0.76 -7.20
C ILE A 80 -3.19 1.18 -7.48
N HIS A 81 -2.55 0.59 -8.50
CA HIS A 81 -1.21 0.95 -8.92
C HIS A 81 -1.08 2.44 -9.26
N ASP A 82 -2.04 2.99 -10.02
CA ASP A 82 -2.03 4.40 -10.40
C ASP A 82 -2.18 5.32 -9.16
N GLN A 83 -2.96 4.92 -8.16
CA GLN A 83 -3.06 5.67 -6.88
C GLN A 83 -1.76 5.64 -6.07
N PHE A 84 -1.09 4.48 -6.00
CA PHE A 84 0.24 4.40 -5.38
C PHE A 84 1.23 5.31 -6.10
N LYS A 85 1.29 5.22 -7.44
CA LYS A 85 2.20 6.03 -8.25
C LYS A 85 1.93 7.53 -8.10
N GLN A 86 0.66 7.94 -8.04
CA GLN A 86 0.30 9.33 -7.82
C GLN A 86 0.77 9.80 -6.44
N PHE A 87 0.51 9.02 -5.40
CA PHE A 87 0.96 9.35 -4.04
C PHE A 87 2.49 9.46 -3.94
N GLU A 88 3.23 8.54 -4.55
CA GLU A 88 4.70 8.62 -4.62
C GLU A 88 5.19 9.87 -5.37
N THR A 89 4.46 10.30 -6.40
CA THR A 89 4.77 11.53 -7.15
C THR A 89 4.49 12.78 -6.32
N ASP A 90 3.40 12.80 -5.56
CA ASP A 90 3.04 13.92 -4.69
C ASP A 90 3.99 14.07 -3.47
N LEU A 91 4.73 13.00 -3.14
CA LEU A 91 5.76 13.01 -2.10
C LEU A 91 7.12 13.55 -2.57
N ALA A 92 7.37 13.55 -3.89
CA ALA A 92 8.66 13.92 -4.49
C ALA A 92 8.99 15.40 -4.25
#